data_AF-A0A1Q9MR34-F1
#
_entry.id   AF-A0A1Q9MR34-F1
#
_cell.length_a   1.000
_cell.length_b   1.000
_cell.length_c   1.000
_cell.angle_alpha   90.00
_cell.angle_beta   90.00
_cell.angle_gamma   90.00
#
_symmetry.space_group_name_H-M   'P 1'
#
loop_
_entity.id
_entity.type
_entity.pdbx_description
1 polymer ?
#
loop_
_entity_poly.entity_id
_entity_poly.type
_entity_poly.pdbx_seq_one_letter_code
_entity_poly.pdbx_strand_id
1 'polypeptide(L)'
;MEMKIENVKNLLNILADPKRLAIIYSLEKVQRTASEIEQLIHTSQPTTSFHLKKLIEANIITFKQEGIWKYYQVRDPQIFDLLYSINSYISSSDVWAVEKLQKQSKIVVMGLDGSGKTAIILSLKGDKNLLSYYSLQPTPGSKTIQDIRATFWELGGQVIYREEYLKNPNNYLDGTDKLIYVIDVQNTTRYAETLGYLNQILNTLSIGKLFYNLIIFLHKFDPILANPEEFTDVKIHERLVSKIVAMIPPQLDCQIYKSSIFTVFQKSLIMRIGLFT
;
A
#
# COMPACT_ATOMS: atom_id res chain seq x y z
N MET A 1 1.27 -18.62 -35.74
CA MET A 1 2.08 -18.40 -34.52
C MET A 1 2.81 -17.06 -34.61
N GLU A 2 3.52 -16.78 -35.71
CA GLU A 2 4.22 -15.50 -35.95
C GLU A 2 3.34 -14.25 -35.79
N MET A 3 2.13 -14.25 -36.37
CA MET A 3 1.19 -13.13 -36.24
C MET A 3 0.77 -12.84 -34.78
N LYS A 4 0.68 -13.89 -33.93
CA LYS A 4 0.38 -13.71 -32.51
C LYS A 4 1.57 -13.09 -31.77
N ILE A 5 2.79 -13.51 -32.09
CA ILE A 5 4.02 -12.96 -31.50
C ILE A 5 4.19 -11.49 -31.88
N GLU A 6 3.99 -11.14 -33.15
CA GLU A 6 4.13 -9.75 -33.60
C GLU A 6 3.06 -8.84 -32.99
N ASN A 7 1.82 -9.31 -32.85
CA ASN A 7 0.77 -8.55 -32.15
C ASN A 7 1.12 -8.30 -30.67
N VAL A 8 1.63 -9.33 -29.97
CA VAL A 8 2.08 -9.19 -28.57
C VAL A 8 3.24 -8.21 -28.47
N LYS A 9 4.26 -8.35 -29.32
CA LYS A 9 5.42 -7.45 -29.37
C LYS A 9 5.00 -6.00 -29.63
N ASN A 10 4.08 -5.76 -30.56
CA ASN A 10 3.58 -4.41 -30.86
C ASN A 10 2.86 -3.81 -29.66
N LEU A 11 1.98 -4.57 -29.01
CA LEU A 11 1.33 -4.13 -27.77
C LEU A 11 2.36 -3.79 -26.68
N LEU A 12 3.33 -4.67 -26.45
CA LEU A 12 4.38 -4.45 -25.45
C LEU A 12 5.24 -3.23 -25.78
N ASN A 13 5.59 -2.98 -27.04
CA ASN A 13 6.30 -1.77 -27.46
C ASN A 13 5.48 -0.48 -27.21
N ILE A 14 4.15 -0.59 -27.27
CA ILE A 14 3.27 0.52 -26.91
C ILE A 14 3.24 0.74 -25.39
N LEU A 15 3.21 -0.34 -24.62
CA LEU A 15 3.13 -0.30 -23.17
C LEU A 15 4.48 -0.06 -22.48
N ALA A 16 5.62 -0.31 -23.12
CA ALA A 16 6.94 -0.22 -22.49
C ALA A 16 7.37 1.21 -22.10
N ASP A 17 6.62 2.24 -22.48
CA ASP A 17 6.91 3.63 -22.12
C ASP A 17 6.25 4.01 -20.78
N PRO A 18 7.02 4.50 -19.80
CA PRO A 18 6.52 4.76 -18.46
C PRO A 18 5.47 5.88 -18.42
N LYS A 19 5.53 6.87 -19.31
CA LYS A 19 4.52 7.94 -19.37
C LYS A 19 3.22 7.41 -19.96
N ARG A 20 3.28 6.53 -20.97
CA ARG A 20 2.07 5.86 -21.48
C ARG A 20 1.41 4.97 -20.44
N LEU A 21 2.17 4.18 -19.68
CA LEU A 21 1.64 3.42 -18.55
C LEU A 21 1.01 4.33 -17.49
N ALA A 22 1.69 5.42 -17.14
CA ALA A 22 1.15 6.40 -16.19
C ALA A 22 -0.17 7.00 -16.69
N ILE A 23 -0.33 7.29 -17.98
CA ILE A 23 -1.61 7.74 -18.54
C ILE A 23 -2.68 6.65 -18.40
N ILE A 24 -2.39 5.41 -18.79
CA ILE A 24 -3.35 4.30 -18.71
C ILE A 24 -3.83 4.11 -17.26
N TYR A 25 -2.90 4.06 -16.30
CA TYR A 25 -3.24 3.96 -14.87
C TYR A 25 -3.98 5.17 -14.31
N SER A 26 -3.83 6.37 -14.87
CA SER A 26 -4.67 7.48 -14.38
C SER A 26 -6.12 7.17 -14.73
N LEU A 27 -6.38 6.77 -15.96
CA LEU A 27 -7.70 6.55 -16.55
C LEU A 27 -8.47 5.31 -16.05
N GLU A 28 -7.94 4.55 -15.10
CA GLU A 28 -8.54 3.28 -14.63
C GLU A 28 -9.97 3.43 -14.10
N LYS A 29 -10.22 4.48 -13.30
CA LYS A 29 -11.51 4.65 -12.61
C LYS A 29 -12.29 5.88 -13.02
N VAL A 30 -11.63 6.85 -13.66
CA VAL A 30 -12.19 8.18 -13.93
C VAL A 30 -11.67 8.68 -15.27
N GLN A 31 -12.57 9.23 -16.09
CA GLN A 31 -12.21 9.91 -17.32
C GLN A 31 -11.50 11.23 -17.01
N ARG A 32 -10.47 11.59 -17.78
CA ARG A 32 -9.71 12.83 -17.53
C ARG A 32 -9.43 13.60 -18.80
N THR A 33 -9.33 14.91 -18.67
CA THR A 33 -8.81 15.82 -19.69
C THR A 33 -7.29 15.71 -19.81
N ALA A 34 -6.73 16.23 -20.91
CA ALA A 34 -5.28 16.28 -21.09
C ALA A 34 -4.57 17.08 -19.98
N SER A 35 -5.16 18.19 -19.55
CA SER A 35 -4.61 19.06 -18.49
C SER A 35 -4.60 18.37 -17.11
N GLU A 36 -5.65 17.62 -16.77
CA GLU A 36 -5.66 16.83 -15.53
C GLU A 36 -4.62 15.71 -15.56
N ILE A 37 -4.42 15.09 -16.73
CA ILE A 37 -3.37 14.07 -16.92
C ILE A 37 -1.99 14.71 -16.73
N GLU A 38 -1.69 15.84 -17.40
CA GLU A 38 -0.44 16.59 -17.28
C GLU A 38 -0.05 16.89 -15.84
N GLN A 39 -1.01 17.39 -15.06
CA GLN A 39 -0.81 17.68 -13.64
C GLN A 39 -0.48 16.42 -12.84
N LEU A 40 -1.17 15.31 -13.12
CA LEU A 40 -1.05 14.07 -12.38
C LEU A 40 0.24 13.29 -12.70
N ILE A 41 0.71 13.34 -13.94
CA ILE A 41 1.94 12.62 -14.36
C ILE A 41 3.19 13.50 -14.45
N HIS A 42 3.05 14.78 -14.08
CA HIS A 42 4.10 15.80 -14.10
C HIS A 42 4.84 15.85 -15.45
N THR A 43 4.11 16.12 -16.53
CA THR A 43 4.65 16.27 -17.89
C THR A 43 4.16 17.54 -18.57
N SER A 44 4.89 17.96 -19.62
CA SER A 44 4.47 19.10 -20.44
C SER A 44 3.32 18.73 -21.37
N GLN A 45 2.56 19.74 -21.79
CA GLN A 45 1.43 19.59 -22.70
C GLN A 45 1.79 18.98 -24.06
N PRO A 46 2.91 19.35 -24.71
CA PRO A 46 3.34 18.68 -25.95
C PRO A 46 3.63 17.20 -25.75
N THR A 47 4.29 16.84 -24.64
CA THR A 47 4.62 15.44 -24.32
C THR A 47 3.37 14.62 -24.03
N THR A 48 2.44 15.13 -23.22
CA THR A 48 1.18 14.43 -22.92
C THR A 48 0.34 14.23 -24.18
N SER A 49 0.20 15.27 -25.00
CA SER A 49 -0.55 15.19 -26.26
C SER A 49 0.04 14.15 -27.22
N PHE A 50 1.38 14.05 -27.29
CA PHE A 50 2.07 13.03 -28.07
C PHE A 50 1.76 11.60 -27.60
N HIS A 51 1.83 11.35 -26.29
CA HIS A 51 1.53 10.02 -25.74
C HIS A 51 0.05 9.64 -25.88
N LEU A 52 -0.87 10.59 -25.66
CA LEU A 52 -2.30 10.38 -25.87
C LEU A 52 -2.58 9.99 -27.32
N LYS A 53 -2.00 10.70 -28.29
CA LYS A 53 -2.15 10.38 -29.71
C LYS A 53 -1.70 8.94 -30.02
N LYS A 54 -0.52 8.53 -29.54
CA LYS A 54 -0.01 7.17 -29.74
C LYS A 54 -0.93 6.10 -29.12
N LEU A 55 -1.49 6.36 -27.95
CA LEU A 55 -2.40 5.44 -27.27
C LEU A 55 -3.76 5.32 -27.98
N ILE A 56 -4.24 6.39 -28.61
CA ILE A 56 -5.46 6.39 -29.43
C ILE A 56 -5.22 5.62 -30.73
N GLU A 57 -4.11 5.87 -31.43
CA GLU A 57 -3.72 5.15 -32.64
C GLU A 57 -3.58 3.64 -32.39
N ALA A 58 -3.12 3.27 -31.19
CA ALA A 58 -3.04 1.90 -30.73
C ALA A 58 -4.39 1.28 -30.27
N ASN A 59 -5.49 2.04 -30.30
CA ASN A 59 -6.80 1.65 -29.75
C ASN A 59 -6.80 1.27 -28.26
N ILE A 60 -5.82 1.75 -27.47
CA ILE A 60 -5.76 1.48 -26.02
C ILE A 60 -6.68 2.43 -25.26
N ILE A 61 -6.72 3.69 -25.69
CA ILE A 61 -7.61 4.72 -25.11
C ILE A 61 -8.52 5.29 -26.19
N THR A 62 -9.58 5.94 -25.75
CA THR A 62 -10.48 6.74 -26.57
C THR A 62 -10.83 8.04 -25.85
N PHE A 63 -11.60 8.92 -26.48
CA PHE A 63 -12.11 10.11 -25.82
C PHE A 63 -13.55 10.41 -26.22
N LYS A 64 -14.28 11.07 -25.31
CA LYS A 64 -15.54 11.74 -25.59
C LYS A 64 -15.30 13.24 -25.61
N GLN A 65 -15.89 13.93 -26.58
CA GLN A 65 -15.81 15.38 -26.66
C GLN A 65 -17.07 16.02 -26.05
N GLU A 66 -16.88 16.94 -25.11
CA GLU A 66 -17.94 17.71 -24.47
C GLU A 66 -17.58 19.20 -24.55
N GLY A 67 -18.20 19.91 -25.50
CA GLY A 67 -17.82 21.26 -25.86
C GLY A 67 -16.38 21.32 -26.40
N ILE A 68 -15.54 22.14 -25.76
CA ILE A 68 -14.12 22.28 -26.11
C ILE A 68 -13.23 21.21 -25.44
N TRP A 69 -13.77 20.46 -24.48
CA TRP A 69 -13.01 19.52 -23.67
C TRP A 69 -13.06 18.11 -24.25
N LYS A 70 -11.93 17.41 -24.19
CA LYS A 70 -11.83 15.98 -24.52
C LYS A 70 -11.56 15.21 -23.25
N TYR A 71 -12.47 14.29 -22.91
CA TYR A 71 -12.36 13.40 -21.78
C TYR A 71 -11.89 12.03 -22.26
N TYR A 72 -10.66 11.69 -21.91
CA TYR A 72 -10.02 10.44 -22.28
C TYR A 72 -10.42 9.31 -21.32
N GLN A 73 -10.50 8.11 -21.84
CA GLN A 73 -10.78 6.88 -21.08
C GLN A 73 -10.09 5.69 -21.74
N VAL A 74 -9.82 4.64 -20.96
CA VAL A 74 -9.36 3.36 -21.52
C VAL A 74 -10.48 2.75 -22.36
N ARG A 75 -10.13 2.21 -23.53
CA ARG A 75 -11.10 1.64 -24.48
C ARG A 75 -11.61 0.28 -24.01
N ASP A 76 -10.70 -0.58 -23.54
CA ASP A 76 -11.01 -1.91 -23.02
C ASP A 76 -10.36 -2.09 -21.64
N PRO A 77 -11.16 -2.17 -20.56
CA PRO A 77 -10.67 -2.37 -19.20
C PRO A 77 -9.83 -3.65 -19.00
N GLN A 78 -9.94 -4.67 -19.86
CA GLN A 78 -9.14 -5.91 -19.75
C GLN A 78 -7.63 -5.66 -19.82
N ILE A 79 -7.20 -4.50 -20.33
CA ILE A 79 -5.78 -4.14 -20.30
C ILE A 79 -5.22 -4.07 -18.88
N PHE A 80 -6.05 -3.74 -17.88
CA PHE A 80 -5.62 -3.71 -16.48
C PHE A 80 -5.34 -5.10 -15.94
N ASP A 81 -6.12 -6.11 -16.32
CA ASP A 81 -5.86 -7.51 -15.93
C ASP A 81 -4.49 -7.98 -16.42
N LEU A 82 -4.12 -7.61 -17.65
CA LEU A 82 -2.78 -7.86 -18.20
C LEU A 82 -1.71 -7.13 -17.39
N LEU A 83 -1.90 -5.84 -17.11
CA LEU A 83 -0.93 -5.03 -16.35
C LEU A 83 -0.74 -5.59 -14.92
N TYR A 84 -1.82 -6.01 -14.26
CA TYR A 84 -1.76 -6.65 -12.95
C TYR A 84 -1.09 -8.02 -13.02
N SER A 85 -1.35 -8.81 -14.06
CA SER A 85 -0.68 -10.10 -14.27
C SER A 85 0.82 -9.93 -14.47
N ILE A 86 1.24 -8.92 -15.25
CA ILE A 86 2.65 -8.57 -15.43
C ILE A 86 3.26 -8.16 -14.09
N ASN A 87 2.61 -7.27 -13.34
CA ASN A 87 3.11 -6.81 -12.05
C ASN A 87 3.18 -7.95 -11.02
N SER A 88 2.23 -8.89 -11.07
CA SER A 88 2.24 -10.11 -10.28
C SER A 88 3.46 -10.97 -10.58
N TYR A 89 3.68 -11.25 -11.87
CA TYR A 89 4.81 -12.04 -12.33
C TYR A 89 6.15 -11.42 -11.96
N ILE A 90 6.29 -10.09 -12.13
CA ILE A 90 7.47 -9.35 -11.69
C ILE A 90 7.67 -9.49 -10.18
N SER A 91 6.58 -9.42 -9.41
CA SER A 91 6.61 -9.52 -7.95
C SER A 91 6.91 -10.93 -7.44
N SER A 92 6.56 -11.98 -8.20
CA SER A 92 6.79 -13.39 -7.85
C SER A 92 8.06 -13.99 -8.43
N SER A 93 8.70 -13.33 -9.41
CA SER A 93 9.88 -13.84 -10.11
C SER A 93 11.18 -13.42 -9.44
N ASP A 94 12.00 -14.40 -9.08
CA ASP A 94 13.32 -14.18 -8.46
C ASP A 94 14.31 -13.46 -9.39
N VAL A 95 14.09 -13.49 -10.72
CA VAL A 95 14.96 -12.84 -11.71
C VAL A 95 14.96 -11.31 -11.52
N TRP A 96 13.79 -10.72 -11.27
CA TRP A 96 13.66 -9.30 -10.96
C TRP A 96 13.97 -8.98 -9.50
N ALA A 97 14.01 -10.00 -8.63
CA ALA A 97 14.42 -9.82 -7.24
C ALA A 97 15.91 -9.45 -7.12
N VAL A 98 16.77 -9.77 -8.09
CA VAL A 98 18.20 -9.44 -8.04
C VAL A 98 18.47 -7.93 -8.07
N GLU A 99 17.76 -7.15 -8.90
CA GLU A 99 17.79 -5.67 -8.82
C GLU A 99 17.12 -5.16 -7.54
N LYS A 100 16.03 -5.81 -7.11
CA LYS A 100 15.33 -5.48 -5.86
C LYS A 100 16.19 -5.72 -4.62
N LEU A 101 17.12 -6.68 -4.64
CA LEU A 101 18.06 -6.99 -3.57
C LEU A 101 19.17 -5.93 -3.44
N GLN A 102 19.43 -5.13 -4.48
CA GLN A 102 20.36 -3.99 -4.39
C GLN A 102 19.70 -2.75 -3.76
N LYS A 103 18.37 -2.65 -3.77
CA LYS A 103 17.62 -1.52 -3.20
C LYS A 103 16.98 -1.93 -1.88
N GLN A 104 17.41 -1.34 -0.77
CA GLN A 104 16.76 -1.56 0.53
C GLN A 104 15.28 -1.16 0.42
N SER A 105 14.36 -2.10 0.74
CA SER A 105 12.93 -1.80 0.69
C SER A 105 12.55 -0.76 1.74
N LYS A 106 11.81 0.28 1.35
CA LYS A 106 11.24 1.26 2.28
C LYS A 106 9.97 0.68 2.91
N ILE A 107 10.01 0.48 4.21
CA ILE A 107 8.87 -0.03 5.00
C ILE A 107 8.38 1.08 5.92
N VAL A 108 7.16 1.55 5.73
CA VAL A 108 6.55 2.54 6.63
C VAL A 108 5.76 1.83 7.71
N VAL A 109 5.97 2.21 8.97
CA VAL A 109 5.26 1.63 10.12
C VAL A 109 4.42 2.71 10.80
N MET A 110 3.10 2.51 10.81
CA MET A 110 2.07 3.43 11.30
C MET A 110 1.15 2.76 12.33
N GLY A 111 0.39 3.58 13.05
CA GLY A 111 -0.53 3.14 14.10
C GLY A 111 -0.57 4.13 15.27
N LEU A 112 -1.54 3.98 16.17
CA LEU A 112 -1.67 4.86 17.33
C LEU A 112 -0.46 4.79 18.27
N ASP A 113 -0.25 5.83 19.07
CA ASP A 113 0.73 5.82 20.15
C ASP A 113 0.50 4.64 21.10
N GLY A 114 1.58 4.05 21.60
CA GLY A 114 1.50 2.86 22.46
C GLY A 114 1.12 1.55 21.75
N SER A 115 0.85 1.55 20.44
CA SER A 115 0.37 0.34 19.74
C SER A 115 1.42 -0.77 19.56
N GLY A 116 2.70 -0.50 19.81
CA GLY A 116 3.79 -1.46 19.70
C GLY A 116 4.58 -1.41 18.38
N LYS A 117 4.49 -0.31 17.62
CA LYS A 117 5.26 -0.12 16.35
C LYS A 117 6.75 -0.40 16.50
N THR A 118 7.40 0.21 17.49
CA THR A 118 8.84 0.03 17.73
C THR A 118 9.17 -1.43 18.06
N ALA A 119 8.33 -2.09 18.87
CA ALA A 119 8.48 -3.50 19.22
C ALA A 119 8.39 -4.40 17.97
N ILE A 120 7.42 -4.14 17.08
CA ILE A 120 7.31 -4.85 15.79
C ILE A 120 8.58 -4.68 14.96
N ILE A 121 9.13 -3.45 14.86
CA ILE A 121 10.37 -3.21 14.10
C ILE A 121 11.54 -3.99 14.69
N LEU A 122 11.75 -3.92 16.01
CA LEU A 122 12.81 -4.68 16.70
C LEU A 122 12.68 -6.18 16.45
N SER A 123 11.46 -6.72 16.54
CA SER A 123 11.18 -8.13 16.26
C SER A 123 11.47 -8.52 14.82
N LEU A 124 11.10 -7.68 13.84
CA LEU A 124 11.39 -7.92 12.42
C LEU A 124 12.88 -7.85 12.10
N LYS A 125 13.64 -7.04 12.84
CA LYS A 125 15.11 -7.01 12.80
C LYS A 125 15.77 -8.21 13.48
N GLY A 126 14.99 -9.07 14.13
CA GLY A 126 15.50 -10.22 14.88
C GLY A 126 16.16 -9.84 16.21
N ASP A 127 15.84 -8.67 16.78
CA ASP A 127 16.31 -8.31 18.11
C ASP A 127 15.63 -9.20 19.16
N LYS A 128 16.45 -9.99 19.85
CA LYS A 128 16.04 -10.90 20.93
C LYS A 128 16.38 -10.36 22.32
N ASN A 129 16.98 -9.17 22.40
CA ASN A 129 17.36 -8.59 23.67
C ASN A 129 16.12 -7.99 24.35
N LEU A 130 15.68 -8.65 25.42
CA LEU A 130 14.54 -8.24 26.23
C LEU A 130 14.66 -6.79 26.73
N LEU A 131 15.88 -6.33 27.07
CA LEU A 131 16.12 -4.96 27.56
C LEU A 131 15.82 -3.88 26.49
N SER A 132 15.94 -4.21 25.20
CA SER A 132 15.56 -3.33 24.11
C SER A 132 14.05 -3.03 24.14
N TYR A 133 13.23 -3.99 24.59
CA TYR A 133 11.77 -3.85 24.67
C TYR A 133 11.33 -3.09 25.92
N TYR A 134 12.01 -3.26 27.05
CA TYR A 134 11.70 -2.55 28.30
C TYR A 134 12.07 -1.06 28.26
N SER A 135 13.06 -0.67 27.45
CA SER A 135 13.53 0.71 27.35
C SER A 135 12.82 1.54 26.28
N LEU A 136 11.79 0.99 25.63
CA LEU A 136 11.05 1.67 24.57
C LEU A 136 10.35 2.94 25.07
N GLN A 137 10.59 4.04 24.36
CA GLN A 137 9.95 5.33 24.60
C GLN A 137 9.01 5.68 23.43
N PRO A 138 7.98 6.52 23.65
CA PRO A 138 7.18 7.03 22.55
C PRO A 138 8.06 7.73 21.50
N THR A 139 7.89 7.37 20.24
CA THR A 139 8.62 7.98 19.11
C THR A 139 8.02 9.35 18.79
N PRO A 140 8.75 10.47 18.99
CA PRO A 140 8.29 11.79 18.56
C PRO A 140 8.54 11.98 17.07
N GLY A 141 7.53 12.39 16.31
CA GLY A 141 7.66 12.57 14.87
C GLY A 141 8.04 11.27 14.15
N SER A 142 8.82 11.37 13.08
CA SER A 142 9.26 10.22 12.29
C SER A 142 10.70 9.82 12.62
N LYS A 143 10.98 8.53 12.75
CA LYS A 143 12.31 7.96 12.96
C LYS A 143 12.65 6.95 11.88
N THR A 144 13.82 7.09 11.27
CA THR A 144 14.32 6.13 10.28
C THR A 144 15.26 5.13 10.96
N ILE A 145 15.00 3.84 10.75
CA ILE A 145 15.77 2.73 11.30
C ILE A 145 16.23 1.86 10.14
N GLN A 146 17.55 1.85 9.90
CA GLN A 146 18.15 1.02 8.85
C GLN A 146 18.35 -0.42 9.33
N ASP A 147 18.18 -1.35 8.40
CA ASP A 147 18.48 -2.77 8.51
C ASP A 147 19.12 -3.28 7.21
N ILE A 148 19.76 -4.44 7.25
CA ILE A 148 20.47 -5.04 6.10
C ILE A 148 19.55 -5.19 4.89
N ARG A 149 18.27 -5.52 5.11
CA ARG A 149 17.31 -5.85 4.04
C ARG A 149 16.26 -4.76 3.79
N ALA A 150 16.13 -3.78 4.68
CA ALA A 150 15.07 -2.77 4.61
C ALA A 150 15.43 -1.50 5.38
N THR A 151 14.82 -0.38 4.98
CA THR A 151 14.79 0.84 5.78
C THR A 151 13.39 1.01 6.35
N PHE A 152 13.27 0.99 7.68
CA PHE A 152 12.02 1.22 8.39
C PHE A 152 11.83 2.70 8.67
N TRP A 153 10.67 3.24 8.32
CA TRP A 153 10.21 4.57 8.67
C TRP A 153 9.14 4.45 9.74
N GLU A 154 9.54 4.59 10.99
CA GLU A 154 8.64 4.56 12.14
C GLU A 154 8.00 5.93 12.33
N LEU A 155 6.67 6.00 12.25
CA LEU A 155 5.93 7.24 12.41
C LEU A 155 5.26 7.31 13.79
N GLY A 156 5.49 8.41 14.50
CA GLY A 156 4.91 8.70 15.81
C GLY A 156 3.39 8.63 15.79
N GLY A 157 2.80 7.97 16.80
CA GLY A 157 1.37 7.69 16.80
C GLY A 157 0.49 8.76 17.45
N GLN A 158 1.10 9.79 18.03
CA GLN A 158 0.40 10.87 18.71
C GLN A 158 -0.43 11.69 17.71
N VAL A 159 -1.57 12.23 18.16
CA VAL A 159 -2.52 12.95 17.30
C VAL A 159 -1.83 14.03 16.44
N ILE A 160 -1.00 14.86 17.06
CA ILE A 160 -0.31 15.98 16.41
C ILE A 160 0.50 15.53 15.19
N TYR A 161 1.26 14.43 15.32
CA TYR A 161 2.08 13.92 14.22
C TYR A 161 1.24 13.22 13.15
N ARG A 162 0.19 12.49 13.55
CA ARG A 162 -0.72 11.84 12.59
C ARG A 162 -1.39 12.84 11.66
N GLU A 163 -1.81 13.98 12.19
CA GLU A 163 -2.38 15.07 11.38
C GLU A 163 -1.37 15.61 10.37
N GLU A 164 -0.10 15.77 10.75
CA GLU A 164 0.97 16.20 9.85
C GLU A 164 1.18 15.22 8.70
N TYR A 165 1.21 13.91 8.99
CA TYR A 165 1.40 12.86 7.98
C TYR A 165 0.25 12.79 6.98
N LEU A 166 -0.98 13.01 7.44
CA LEU A 166 -2.17 13.04 6.60
C LEU A 166 -2.24 14.32 5.75
N LYS A 167 -1.74 15.45 6.26
CA LYS A 167 -1.64 16.71 5.50
C LYS A 167 -0.58 16.63 4.41
N ASN A 168 0.56 15.99 4.68
CA ASN A 168 1.69 15.93 3.75
C ASN A 168 2.13 14.48 3.45
N PRO A 169 1.25 13.63 2.89
CA PRO A 169 1.49 12.20 2.80
C PRO A 169 2.68 11.85 1.91
N ASN A 170 2.93 12.61 0.84
CA ASN A 170 4.05 12.37 -0.08
C ASN A 170 5.41 12.41 0.64
N ASN A 171 5.56 13.24 1.68
CA ASN A 171 6.83 13.36 2.41
C ASN A 171 7.21 12.07 3.16
N TYR A 172 6.21 11.26 3.52
CA TYR A 172 6.42 10.06 4.34
C TYR A 172 6.14 8.78 3.57
N LEU A 173 5.12 8.77 2.71
CA LEU A 173 4.60 7.59 2.01
C LEU A 173 5.16 7.40 0.61
N ASP A 174 5.77 8.41 -0.02
CA ASP A 174 6.31 8.25 -1.35
C ASP A 174 7.44 7.21 -1.39
N GLY A 175 7.47 6.40 -2.45
CA GLY A 175 8.41 5.29 -2.61
C GLY A 175 8.28 4.17 -1.56
N THR A 176 7.17 4.08 -0.83
CA THR A 176 6.96 2.99 0.16
C THR A 176 6.65 1.67 -0.55
N ASP A 177 7.49 0.66 -0.32
CA ASP A 177 7.30 -0.69 -0.86
C ASP A 177 6.28 -1.50 -0.05
N LYS A 178 6.22 -1.25 1.27
CA LYS A 178 5.34 -1.97 2.20
C LYS A 178 4.89 -1.05 3.34
N LEU A 179 3.60 -1.08 3.65
CA LEU A 179 3.04 -0.34 4.76
C LEU A 179 2.60 -1.30 5.86
N ILE A 180 3.07 -1.07 7.07
CA ILE A 180 2.70 -1.84 8.26
C ILE A 180 1.83 -0.94 9.15
N TYR A 181 0.62 -1.39 9.45
CA TYR A 181 -0.27 -0.73 10.40
C TYR A 181 -0.43 -1.58 11.66
N VAL A 182 -0.15 -1.01 12.83
CA VAL A 182 -0.14 -1.75 14.10
C VAL A 182 -1.30 -1.30 14.99
N ILE A 183 -2.17 -2.26 15.33
CA ILE A 183 -3.34 -2.09 16.20
C ILE A 183 -3.07 -2.80 17.51
N ASP A 184 -3.17 -2.09 18.63
CA ASP A 184 -3.21 -2.70 19.96
C ASP A 184 -4.59 -3.31 20.18
N VAL A 185 -4.69 -4.64 20.16
CA VAL A 185 -5.98 -5.30 20.38
C VAL A 185 -6.45 -5.15 21.82
N GLN A 186 -5.57 -4.95 22.81
CA GLN A 186 -5.97 -4.78 24.21
C GLN A 186 -6.59 -3.40 24.48
N ASN A 187 -6.29 -2.40 23.63
CA ASN A 187 -6.81 -1.05 23.79
C ASN A 187 -8.18 -0.85 23.14
N THR A 188 -9.19 -1.53 23.68
CA THR A 188 -10.57 -1.55 23.16
C THR A 188 -11.24 -0.18 23.09
N THR A 189 -10.90 0.73 24.02
CA THR A 189 -11.46 2.09 24.08
C THR A 189 -11.03 2.96 22.89
N ARG A 190 -9.89 2.66 22.26
CA ARG A 190 -9.34 3.40 21.12
C ARG A 190 -9.63 2.76 19.76
N TYR A 191 -10.50 1.75 19.68
CA TYR A 191 -10.83 1.09 18.42
C TYR A 191 -11.43 2.03 17.38
N ALA A 192 -12.32 2.93 17.78
CA ALA A 192 -12.89 3.91 16.85
C ALA A 192 -11.80 4.84 16.28
N GLU A 193 -10.86 5.27 17.12
CA GLU A 193 -9.77 6.14 16.75
C GLU A 193 -8.78 5.46 15.78
N THR A 194 -8.39 4.21 16.05
CA THR A 194 -7.45 3.49 15.18
C THR A 194 -8.09 3.14 13.84
N LEU A 195 -9.36 2.73 13.82
CA LEU A 195 -10.08 2.47 12.57
C LEU A 195 -10.27 3.77 11.79
N GLY A 196 -10.62 4.88 12.44
CA GLY A 196 -10.72 6.19 11.79
C GLY A 196 -9.39 6.62 11.14
N TYR A 197 -8.28 6.45 11.85
CA TYR A 197 -6.96 6.76 11.31
C TYR A 197 -6.56 5.84 10.15
N LEU A 198 -6.82 4.53 10.27
CA LEU A 198 -6.60 3.57 9.18
C LEU A 198 -7.41 3.96 7.93
N ASN A 199 -8.67 4.34 8.09
CA ASN A 199 -9.51 4.79 6.98
C ASN A 199 -8.91 5.98 6.23
N GLN A 200 -8.42 6.97 6.97
CA GLN A 200 -7.78 8.16 6.39
C GLN A 200 -6.51 7.78 5.62
N ILE A 201 -5.70 6.85 6.14
CA ILE A 201 -4.54 6.33 5.41
C ILE A 201 -4.98 5.62 4.12
N LEU A 202 -5.96 4.71 4.18
CA LEU A 202 -6.45 3.96 3.01
C LEU A 202 -6.96 4.89 1.91
N ASN A 203 -7.66 5.97 2.28
CA ASN A 203 -8.10 7.00 1.33
C ASN A 203 -6.92 7.68 0.65
N THR A 204 -5.90 8.08 1.43
CA THR A 204 -4.67 8.67 0.90
C THR A 204 -3.93 7.70 -0.04
N LEU A 205 -3.82 6.42 0.34
CA LEU A 205 -3.17 5.39 -0.49
C LEU A 205 -3.95 5.11 -1.77
N SER A 206 -5.28 5.26 -1.78
CA SER A 206 -6.12 5.04 -2.97
C SER A 206 -6.00 6.16 -4.01
N ILE A 207 -5.57 7.35 -3.59
CA ILE A 207 -5.33 8.51 -4.46
C ILE A 207 -3.94 8.42 -5.11
N GLY A 208 -2.96 7.86 -4.40
CA GLY A 208 -1.64 7.55 -4.92
C GLY A 208 -1.67 6.26 -5.75
N LYS A 209 -1.19 6.30 -7.00
CA LYS A 209 -1.10 5.14 -7.91
C LYS A 209 -0.07 4.09 -7.45
N LEU A 210 -0.29 3.41 -6.33
CA LEU A 210 0.65 2.41 -5.84
C LEU A 210 -0.07 1.20 -5.24
N PHE A 211 0.33 0.01 -5.70
CA PHE A 211 0.01 -1.27 -5.08
C PHE A 211 0.83 -1.40 -3.81
N TYR A 212 0.32 -0.87 -2.70
CA TYR A 212 0.96 -1.11 -1.41
C TYR A 212 0.63 -2.52 -0.95
N ASN A 213 1.67 -3.29 -0.58
CA ASN A 213 1.47 -4.45 0.27
C ASN A 213 1.19 -3.94 1.69
N LEU A 214 -0.08 -3.92 2.09
CA LEU A 214 -0.51 -3.51 3.43
C LEU A 214 -0.48 -4.70 4.37
N ILE A 215 0.26 -4.57 5.46
CA ILE A 215 0.28 -5.54 6.54
C ILE A 215 -0.34 -4.90 7.77
N ILE A 216 -1.39 -5.52 8.31
CA ILE A 216 -2.00 -5.10 9.56
C ILE A 216 -1.60 -6.09 10.65
N PHE A 217 -0.93 -5.60 11.70
CA PHE A 217 -0.67 -6.38 12.90
C PHE A 217 -1.73 -6.06 13.96
N LEU A 218 -2.52 -7.08 14.32
CA LEU A 218 -3.26 -7.14 15.57
C LEU A 218 -2.28 -7.54 16.66
N HIS A 219 -1.72 -6.55 17.34
CA HIS A 219 -0.61 -6.68 18.28
C HIS A 219 -1.06 -6.71 19.74
N LYS A 220 -0.22 -7.29 20.60
CA LYS A 220 -0.52 -7.63 22.01
C LYS A 220 -1.62 -8.67 22.15
N PHE A 221 -1.59 -9.68 21.27
CA PHE A 221 -2.47 -10.84 21.34
C PHE A 221 -2.01 -11.82 22.44
N ASP A 222 -1.80 -11.31 23.65
CA ASP A 222 -1.29 -12.05 24.81
C ASP A 222 -2.48 -12.35 25.76
N PRO A 223 -3.02 -13.58 25.76
CA PRO A 223 -4.23 -13.94 26.51
C PRO A 223 -4.06 -13.86 28.04
N ILE A 224 -2.82 -13.84 28.53
CA ILE A 224 -2.50 -13.79 29.98
C ILE A 224 -2.79 -12.40 30.58
N LEU A 225 -2.75 -11.34 29.77
CA LEU A 225 -2.91 -9.94 30.22
C LEU A 225 -4.33 -9.39 30.00
N ALA A 226 -5.19 -10.14 29.31
CA ALA A 226 -6.52 -9.69 28.94
C ALA A 226 -7.60 -10.43 29.73
N ASN A 227 -8.74 -9.78 29.96
CA ASN A 227 -9.92 -10.46 30.50
C ASN A 227 -10.38 -11.53 29.49
N PRO A 228 -10.32 -12.84 29.84
CA PRO A 228 -10.55 -13.94 28.90
C PRO A 228 -11.92 -13.88 28.22
N GLU A 229 -12.93 -13.33 28.89
CA GLU A 229 -14.28 -13.21 28.35
C GLU A 229 -14.39 -12.14 27.26
N GLU A 230 -13.68 -11.02 27.36
CA GLU A 230 -13.72 -9.94 26.37
C GLU A 230 -12.75 -10.13 25.22
N PHE A 231 -11.72 -10.96 25.43
CA PHE A 231 -10.57 -11.08 24.56
C PHE A 231 -10.49 -12.46 23.88
N THR A 232 -11.62 -12.91 23.33
CA THR A 232 -11.67 -14.11 22.50
C THR A 232 -11.39 -13.78 21.04
N ASP A 233 -10.81 -14.73 20.31
CA ASP A 233 -10.60 -14.66 18.87
C ASP A 233 -11.86 -14.21 18.12
N VAL A 234 -13.02 -14.72 18.55
CA VAL A 234 -14.34 -14.42 17.99
C VAL A 234 -14.70 -12.95 18.20
N LYS A 235 -14.59 -12.43 19.43
CA LYS A 235 -14.94 -11.03 19.74
C LYS A 235 -14.04 -10.03 19.02
N ILE A 236 -12.74 -10.34 18.91
CA ILE A 236 -11.80 -9.48 18.17
C ILE A 236 -12.11 -9.52 16.67
N HIS A 237 -12.47 -10.68 16.13
CA HIS A 237 -12.86 -10.80 14.73
C HIS A 237 -14.12 -9.98 14.40
N GLU A 238 -15.15 -10.05 15.25
CA GLU A 238 -16.38 -9.26 15.10
C GLU A 238 -16.12 -7.76 15.25
N ARG A 239 -15.32 -7.35 16.25
CA ARG A 239 -15.13 -5.94 16.60
C ARG A 239 -14.14 -5.19 15.69
N LEU A 240 -13.12 -5.88 15.20
CA LEU A 240 -12.03 -5.28 14.42
C LEU A 240 -11.92 -5.86 13.02
N VAL A 241 -11.69 -7.17 12.88
CA VAL A 241 -11.33 -7.77 11.57
C VAL A 241 -12.41 -7.51 10.53
N SER A 242 -13.67 -7.74 10.87
CA SER A 242 -14.80 -7.52 9.95
C SER A 242 -14.90 -6.07 9.47
N LYS A 243 -14.63 -5.11 10.36
CA LYS A 243 -14.61 -3.68 10.02
C LYS A 243 -13.41 -3.32 9.14
N ILE A 244 -12.22 -3.83 9.48
CA ILE A 244 -11.01 -3.63 8.68
C ILE A 244 -11.22 -4.15 7.26
N VAL A 245 -11.71 -5.39 7.12
CA VAL A 245 -11.98 -6.03 5.83
C VAL A 245 -12.94 -5.18 4.98
N ALA A 246 -14.02 -4.68 5.58
CA ALA A 246 -14.99 -3.84 4.89
C ALA A 246 -14.42 -2.49 4.41
N MET A 247 -13.30 -2.05 4.99
CA MET A 247 -12.63 -0.79 4.65
C MET A 247 -11.52 -0.95 3.61
N ILE A 248 -10.98 -2.15 3.41
CA ILE A 248 -9.88 -2.36 2.47
C ILE A 248 -10.38 -2.21 1.03
N PRO A 249 -9.80 -1.28 0.22
CA PRO A 249 -10.18 -1.13 -1.17
C PRO A 249 -9.82 -2.39 -1.98
N PRO A 250 -10.65 -2.82 -2.97
CA PRO A 250 -10.44 -4.06 -3.72
C PRO A 250 -9.08 -4.16 -4.42
N GLN A 251 -8.52 -3.02 -4.84
CA GLN A 251 -7.23 -2.94 -5.52
C GLN A 251 -5.99 -3.14 -4.61
N LEU A 252 -6.17 -3.28 -3.31
CA LEU A 252 -5.07 -3.30 -2.34
C LEU A 252 -4.84 -4.72 -1.78
N ASP A 253 -3.62 -5.26 -1.89
CA ASP A 253 -3.25 -6.54 -1.24
C ASP A 253 -2.99 -6.29 0.24
N CYS A 254 -3.86 -6.83 1.09
CA CYS A 254 -3.81 -6.69 2.54
C CYS A 254 -3.65 -8.05 3.22
N GLN A 255 -2.73 -8.11 4.19
CA GLN A 255 -2.53 -9.27 5.05
C GLN A 255 -2.70 -8.87 6.51
N ILE A 256 -3.54 -9.59 7.24
CA ILE A 256 -3.80 -9.34 8.66
C ILE A 256 -3.13 -10.44 9.48
N TYR A 257 -2.29 -10.07 10.44
CA TYR A 257 -1.58 -10.98 11.33
C TYR A 257 -1.92 -10.74 12.79
N LYS A 258 -2.00 -11.80 13.60
CA LYS A 258 -1.91 -11.69 15.07
C LYS A 258 -0.45 -11.68 15.48
N SER A 259 -0.10 -10.97 16.56
CA SER A 259 1.24 -11.04 17.15
C SER A 259 1.22 -10.86 18.67
N SER A 260 2.07 -11.62 19.35
CA SER A 260 2.30 -11.59 20.80
C SER A 260 3.68 -11.04 21.15
N ILE A 261 3.83 -10.50 22.37
CA ILE A 261 5.09 -9.92 22.86
C ILE A 261 5.92 -10.96 23.64
N PHE A 262 5.28 -11.89 24.37
CA PHE A 262 5.88 -12.46 25.58
C PHE A 262 6.75 -13.72 25.46
N THR A 263 6.91 -14.35 24.29
CA THR A 263 7.62 -15.65 24.22
C THR A 263 8.61 -15.76 23.08
N VAL A 264 8.19 -15.40 21.88
CA VAL A 264 8.96 -15.19 20.66
C VAL A 264 8.00 -14.39 19.80
N PHE A 265 8.44 -13.38 19.04
CA PHE A 265 7.55 -12.75 18.07
C PHE A 265 7.03 -13.83 17.11
N GLN A 266 5.80 -14.27 17.34
CA GLN A 266 5.09 -15.23 16.53
C GLN A 266 3.99 -14.45 15.83
N LYS A 267 3.97 -14.54 14.51
CA LYS A 267 2.88 -14.02 13.71
C LYS A 267 2.12 -15.16 13.05
N SER A 268 0.81 -15.12 13.15
CA SER A 268 -0.08 -16.04 12.42
C SER A 268 -0.95 -15.22 11.48
N LEU A 269 -1.03 -15.68 10.22
CA LEU A 269 -1.89 -15.05 9.22
C LEU A 269 -3.35 -15.33 9.60
N ILE A 270 -4.14 -14.28 9.73
CA ILE A 270 -5.58 -14.36 9.95
C ILE A 270 -6.31 -14.42 8.60
N MET A 271 -5.95 -13.51 7.71
CA MET A 271 -6.68 -13.28 6.47
C MET A 271 -5.78 -12.60 5.43
N ARG A 272 -6.03 -12.92 4.16
CA ARG A 272 -5.49 -12.23 3.00
C ARG A 272 -6.64 -11.69 2.15
N ILE A 273 -6.52 -10.45 1.68
CA ILE A 273 -7.52 -9.74 0.89
C ILE A 273 -6.79 -9.15 -0.32
N GLY A 274 -7.26 -9.40 -1.56
CA GLY A 274 -6.69 -8.83 -2.78
C GLY A 274 -6.71 -9.79 -3.97
N LEU A 275 -6.15 -9.38 -5.11
CA LEU A 275 -6.22 -10.04 -6.42
C LEU A 275 -5.71 -11.50 -6.51
N PHE A 276 -5.18 -12.08 -5.42
CA PHE A 276 -4.68 -13.46 -5.37
C PHE A 276 -5.42 -14.35 -4.37
N THR A 277 -6.68 -14.04 -4.05
CA THR A 277 -7.60 -14.96 -3.35
C THR A 277 -8.46 -15.74 -4.33
#